data_AF-A0A2I1F4G4-F1
#
_entry.id   AF-A0A2I1F4G4-F1
#
_cell.length_a   1.000
_cell.length_b   1.000
_cell.length_c   1.000
_cell.angle_alpha   90.00
_cell.angle_beta   90.00
_cell.angle_gamma   90.00
#
_symmetry.space_group_name_H-M   'P 1'
#
loop_
_entity.id
_entity.type
_entity.pdbx_description
1 polymer ?
#
loop_
_entity_poly.entity_id
_entity_poly.type
_entity_poly.pdbx_seq_one_letter_code
_entity_poly.pdbx_strand_id
1 'polypeptide(L)'
;MSQTKGYRVKGKKHVKEEVHERFLELFEDGHSSALTIYSYEDSLHTTAESDQELLEMLADRAINPDYSYIVRLFHKYHNNMLGSYNGEKMFEHLVEVIDHYNNSGNGRAIMQEYDT
;
A
#
# COMPACT_ATOMS: atom_id res chain seq x y z
N MET A 1 -26.00 21.10 -38.63
CA MET A 1 -25.57 21.33 -37.24
C MET A 1 -25.24 19.99 -36.60
N SER A 2 -24.33 20.02 -35.63
CA SER A 2 -23.88 18.93 -34.75
C SER A 2 -22.71 18.05 -35.26
N GLN A 3 -21.49 18.58 -35.10
CA GLN A 3 -20.30 17.77 -34.88
C GLN A 3 -20.27 17.34 -33.41
N THR A 4 -20.37 16.04 -33.14
CA THR A 4 -20.09 15.47 -31.82
C THR A 4 -18.57 15.40 -31.64
N LYS A 5 -18.02 16.27 -30.79
CA LYS A 5 -16.64 16.18 -30.30
C LYS A 5 -16.48 14.86 -29.54
N GLY A 6 -15.78 13.91 -30.14
CA GLY A 6 -15.31 12.71 -29.44
C GLY A 6 -14.30 13.12 -28.38
N TYR A 7 -14.66 13.01 -27.10
CA TYR A 7 -13.72 13.16 -26.02
C TYR A 7 -12.77 11.95 -26.03
N ARG A 8 -11.53 12.17 -26.47
CA ARG A 8 -10.46 11.19 -26.37
C ARG A 8 -10.21 10.93 -24.88
N VAL A 9 -10.60 9.75 -24.40
CA VAL A 9 -10.21 9.27 -23.07
C VAL A 9 -8.69 9.27 -23.03
N LYS A 10 -8.10 10.25 -22.33
CA LYS A 10 -6.65 10.30 -22.12
C LYS A 10 -6.29 9.00 -21.38
N GLY A 11 -5.45 8.16 -21.99
CA GLY A 11 -4.93 6.97 -21.34
C GLY A 11 -4.33 7.34 -19.97
N LYS A 12 -4.45 6.44 -18.99
CA LYS A 12 -3.86 6.63 -17.66
C LYS A 12 -2.40 7.02 -17.86
N LYS A 13 -2.01 8.23 -17.44
CA LYS A 13 -0.58 8.59 -17.36
C LYS A 13 0.10 7.54 -16.48
N HIS A 14 1.22 7.01 -16.95
CA HIS A 14 2.07 6.19 -16.08
C HIS A 14 2.72 7.09 -15.02
N VAL A 15 2.73 6.59 -13.78
CA VAL A 15 3.49 7.18 -12.68
C VAL A 15 4.96 7.10 -13.05
N LYS A 16 5.73 8.15 -12.74
CA LYS A 16 7.18 8.14 -13.00
C LYS A 16 7.85 7.01 -12.23
N GLU A 17 8.88 6.41 -12.81
CA GLU A 17 9.61 5.30 -12.18
C GLU A 17 10.20 5.71 -10.83
N GLU A 18 10.83 6.88 -10.77
CA GLU A 18 11.41 7.44 -9.54
C GLU A 18 10.37 7.57 -8.41
N VAL A 19 9.13 7.92 -8.76
CA VAL A 19 8.03 8.04 -7.82
C VAL A 19 7.56 6.65 -7.36
N HIS A 20 7.54 5.68 -8.28
CA HIS A 20 7.24 4.29 -7.95
C HIS A 20 8.27 3.72 -6.97
N GLU A 21 9.56 3.88 -7.25
CA GLU A 21 10.66 3.43 -6.40
C GLU A 21 10.60 4.08 -5.03
N ARG A 22 10.34 5.39 -4.96
CA ARG A 22 10.20 6.11 -3.69
C ARG A 22 9.09 5.54 -2.80
N PHE A 23 7.98 5.12 -3.39
CA PHE A 23 6.92 4.46 -2.64
C PHE A 23 7.32 3.08 -2.13
N LEU A 24 8.09 2.32 -2.92
CA LEU A 24 8.61 1.03 -2.48
C LEU A 24 9.59 1.16 -1.32
N GLU A 25 10.51 2.15 -1.36
CA GLU A 25 11.42 2.46 -0.24
C GLU A 25 10.65 2.70 1.06
N LEU A 26 9.59 3.53 1.00
CA LEU A 26 8.75 3.80 2.18
C LEU A 26 8.07 2.54 2.72
N PHE A 27 7.67 1.61 1.85
CA PHE A 27 7.10 0.34 2.28
C PHE A 27 8.14 -0.60 2.89
N GLU A 28 9.38 -0.59 2.38
CA GLU A 28 10.52 -1.30 2.96
C GLU A 28 10.83 -0.78 4.38
N ASP A 29 10.70 0.54 4.60
CA ASP A 29 10.82 1.19 5.90
C ASP A 29 9.61 0.91 6.84
N GLY A 30 8.64 0.11 6.39
CA GLY A 30 7.48 -0.31 7.20
C GLY A 30 6.31 0.66 7.20
N HIS A 31 6.27 1.62 6.27
CA HIS A 31 5.13 2.54 6.19
C HIS A 31 3.87 1.82 5.69
N SER A 32 2.75 2.09 6.36
CA SER A 32 1.42 1.76 5.82
C SER A 32 1.09 2.67 4.64
N SER A 33 0.16 2.25 3.77
CA SER A 33 -0.26 3.08 2.62
C SER A 33 -0.70 4.49 3.01
N ALA A 34 -1.36 4.67 4.17
CA ALA A 34 -1.79 5.99 4.65
C ALA A 34 -0.61 6.86 5.11
N LEU A 35 0.31 6.28 5.87
CA LEU A 35 1.52 6.98 6.32
C LEU A 35 2.41 7.34 5.14
N THR A 36 2.54 6.43 4.17
CA THR A 36 3.28 6.65 2.92
C THR A 36 2.78 7.86 2.15
N ILE A 37 1.46 8.02 2.00
CA ILE A 37 0.88 9.19 1.32
C ILE A 37 1.27 10.47 2.05
N TYR A 38 1.07 10.50 3.36
CA TYR A 38 1.37 11.67 4.18
C TYR A 38 2.85 12.05 4.10
N SER A 39 3.75 11.08 4.32
CA SER A 39 5.21 11.30 4.26
C SER A 39 5.68 11.73 2.87
N TYR A 40 5.08 11.17 1.81
CA TYR A 40 5.42 11.55 0.44
C TYR A 40 4.96 12.97 0.12
N GLU A 41 3.71 13.32 0.43
CA GLU A 41 3.23 14.69 0.21
C GLU A 41 4.01 15.72 1.04
N ASP A 42 4.34 15.42 2.30
CA ASP A 42 5.22 16.27 3.12
C ASP A 42 6.60 16.48 2.47
N SER A 43 7.15 15.43 1.83
CA SER A 43 8.38 15.56 1.05
C SER A 43 8.24 16.48 -0.16
N LEU A 44 7.08 16.52 -0.82
CA LEU A 44 6.82 17.48 -1.90
C LEU A 44 6.76 18.92 -1.38
N HIS A 45 6.16 19.14 -0.22
CA HIS A 45 6.09 20.48 0.41
C HIS A 45 7.47 21.01 0.80
N THR A 46 8.39 20.11 1.19
CA THR A 46 9.75 20.49 1.59
C THR A 46 10.73 20.64 0.42
N THR A 47 10.44 20.02 -0.72
CA THR A 47 11.32 20.04 -1.91
C THR A 47 10.96 21.11 -2.93
N ALA A 48 9.70 21.55 -2.99
CA ALA A 48 9.29 22.60 -3.91
C ALA A 48 9.96 23.94 -3.57
N GLU A 49 10.47 24.65 -4.59
CA GLU A 49 11.11 25.96 -4.42
C GLU A 49 10.08 27.10 -4.35
N SER A 50 8.83 26.83 -4.74
CA SER A 50 7.73 27.80 -4.72
C SER A 50 6.35 27.16 -4.61
N ASP A 51 5.35 27.94 -4.18
CA ASP A 51 3.94 27.50 -4.12
C ASP A 51 3.41 27.09 -5.50
N GLN A 52 3.84 27.75 -6.57
CA GLN A 52 3.42 27.43 -7.93
C GLN A 52 3.95 26.05 -8.35
N GLU A 53 5.22 25.77 -8.07
CA GLU A 53 5.82 24.46 -8.34
C GLU A 53 5.14 23.36 -7.51
N LEU A 54 4.89 23.62 -6.22
CA LEU A 54 4.17 22.69 -5.36
C LEU A 54 2.78 22.35 -5.92
N LEU A 55 2.02 23.36 -6.35
CA LEU A 55 0.70 23.15 -6.97
C LEU A 55 0.80 22.31 -8.24
N GLU A 56 1.83 22.51 -9.06
CA GLU A 56 2.08 21.72 -10.27
C GLU A 56 2.42 20.26 -9.94
N MET A 57 3.27 20.02 -8.94
CA MET A 57 3.63 18.68 -8.46
C MET A 57 2.41 17.93 -7.90
N LEU A 58 1.60 18.60 -7.06
CA LEU A 58 0.39 18.01 -6.46
C LEU A 58 -0.69 17.70 -7.51
N ALA A 59 -0.75 18.49 -8.59
CA ALA A 59 -1.73 18.29 -9.67
C ALA A 59 -1.30 17.23 -10.70
N ASP A 60 0.01 16.97 -10.86
CA ASP A 60 0.48 15.99 -11.83
C ASP A 60 0.38 14.57 -11.28
N ARG A 61 -0.55 13.78 -11.84
CA ARG A 61 -0.75 12.36 -11.49
C ARG A 61 0.44 11.45 -11.78
N ALA A 62 1.43 11.91 -12.54
CA ALA A 62 2.69 11.18 -12.70
C ALA A 62 3.65 11.38 -11.51
N ILE A 63 3.47 12.46 -10.73
CA ILE A 63 4.27 12.86 -9.56
C ILE A 63 3.51 12.57 -8.26
N ASN A 64 2.28 13.08 -8.12
CA ASN A 64 1.38 12.75 -7.01
C ASN A 64 0.25 11.81 -7.50
N PRO A 65 0.50 10.49 -7.56
CA PRO A 65 -0.50 9.55 -8.01
C PRO A 65 -1.70 9.50 -7.05
N ASP A 66 -2.82 8.98 -7.54
CA ASP A 66 -4.00 8.86 -6.71
C ASP A 66 -3.84 7.82 -5.59
N TYR A 67 -4.66 7.96 -4.54
CA TYR A 67 -4.74 7.02 -3.42
C TYR A 67 -4.90 5.57 -3.88
N SER A 68 -5.71 5.33 -4.92
CA SER A 68 -6.01 3.98 -5.40
C SER A 68 -4.78 3.29 -6.00
N TYR A 69 -3.90 4.05 -6.65
CA TYR A 69 -2.62 3.57 -7.13
C TYR A 69 -1.74 3.13 -5.97
N ILE A 70 -1.60 3.96 -4.94
CA ILE A 70 -0.73 3.71 -3.80
C ILE A 70 -1.20 2.47 -3.01
N VAL A 71 -2.51 2.35 -2.75
CA VAL A 71 -3.07 1.15 -2.10
C VAL A 71 -2.85 -0.12 -2.91
N ARG A 72 -3.05 -0.07 -4.23
CA ARG A 72 -2.78 -1.23 -5.10
C ARG A 72 -1.31 -1.60 -5.10
N LEU A 73 -0.43 -0.60 -5.10
CA LEU A 73 1.01 -0.81 -5.05
C LEU A 73 1.43 -1.44 -3.72
N PHE A 74 0.92 -0.92 -2.60
CA PHE A 74 1.15 -1.47 -1.27
C PHE A 74 0.71 -2.94 -1.18
N HIS A 75 -0.50 -3.28 -1.65
CA HIS A 75 -0.96 -4.67 -1.66
C HIS A 75 -0.08 -5.57 -2.53
N LYS A 76 0.36 -5.08 -3.71
CA LYS A 76 1.25 -5.84 -4.58
C LYS A 76 2.61 -6.08 -3.92
N TYR A 77 3.19 -5.03 -3.33
CA TYR A 77 4.45 -5.10 -2.58
C TYR A 77 4.33 -6.11 -1.43
N HIS A 78 3.31 -5.95 -0.59
CA HIS A 78 3.06 -6.81 0.55
C HIS A 78 2.86 -8.27 0.14
N ASN A 79 2.02 -8.55 -0.86
CA ASN A 79 1.80 -9.91 -1.35
C ASN A 79 3.06 -10.56 -1.93
N ASN A 80 3.94 -9.77 -2.56
CA ASN A 80 5.18 -10.26 -3.13
C ASN A 80 6.27 -10.50 -2.06
N MET A 81 6.39 -9.60 -1.07
CA MET A 81 7.41 -9.68 -0.03
C MET A 81 7.04 -10.65 1.10
N LEU A 82 5.77 -10.66 1.53
CA LEU A 82 5.31 -11.44 2.68
C LEU A 82 4.53 -12.70 2.27
N GLY A 83 4.39 -12.96 0.97
CA GLY A 83 3.49 -13.98 0.44
C GLY A 83 2.02 -13.60 0.61
N SER A 84 1.11 -14.34 -0.03
CA SER A 84 -0.32 -14.24 0.26
C SER A 84 -0.50 -14.37 1.77
N TYR A 85 -1.13 -13.39 2.41
CA TYR A 85 -1.38 -13.29 3.85
C TYR A 85 -0.82 -14.49 4.62
N ASN A 86 0.37 -14.31 5.19
CA ASN A 86 0.92 -15.20 6.23
C ASN A 86 -0.06 -15.43 7.40
N GLY A 87 -1.25 -14.80 7.40
CA GLY A 87 -2.40 -15.23 8.19
C GLY A 87 -2.60 -16.74 8.13
N GLU A 88 -2.84 -17.34 6.96
CA GLU A 88 -3.17 -18.79 6.91
C GLU A 88 -2.05 -19.65 7.50
N LYS A 89 -0.79 -19.42 7.09
CA LYS A 89 0.36 -20.16 7.63
C LYS A 89 0.67 -19.85 9.10
N MET A 90 0.42 -18.63 9.58
CA MET A 90 0.52 -18.32 11.01
C MET A 90 -0.59 -19.00 11.80
N PHE A 91 -1.81 -19.07 11.28
CA PHE A 91 -2.93 -19.79 11.89
C PHE A 91 -2.65 -21.29 11.92
N GLU A 92 -2.14 -21.87 10.83
CA GLU A 92 -1.67 -23.26 10.76
C GLU A 92 -0.59 -23.54 11.82
N HIS A 93 0.45 -22.71 11.89
CA HIS A 93 1.50 -22.87 12.90
C HIS A 93 0.97 -22.70 14.34
N LEU A 94 0.06 -21.76 14.56
CA LEU A 94 -0.53 -21.53 15.86
C LEU A 94 -1.41 -22.73 16.29
N VAL A 95 -2.11 -23.37 15.36
CA VAL A 95 -2.82 -24.64 15.59
C VAL A 95 -1.83 -25.72 16.04
N GLU A 96 -0.70 -25.90 15.36
CA GLU A 96 0.33 -26.87 15.75
C GLU A 96 0.87 -26.61 17.17
N VAL A 97 1.14 -25.34 17.51
CA VAL A 97 1.64 -24.95 18.84
C VAL A 97 0.60 -25.24 19.93
N ILE A 98 -0.67 -24.98 19.65
CA ILE A 98 -1.77 -25.25 20.60
C ILE A 98 -1.97 -26.75 20.79
N ASP A 99 -1.89 -27.55 19.73
CA ASP A 99 -1.97 -29.01 19.83
C ASP A 99 -0.81 -29.56 20.66
N HIS A 100 0.41 -29.08 20.44
CA HIS A 100 1.55 -29.48 21.25
C HIS A 100 1.36 -29.13 22.73
N TYR A 101 0.90 -27.91 23.02
CA TYR A 101 0.62 -27.46 24.39
C TYR A 101 -0.49 -28.29 25.08
N ASN A 102 -1.57 -28.58 24.37
CA ASN A 102 -2.69 -29.37 24.88
C ASN A 102 -2.26 -30.82 25.18
N ASN A 103 -1.36 -31.37 24.36
CA ASN A 103 -0.81 -32.71 24.55
C ASN A 103 0.30 -32.77 25.61
N SER A 104 0.84 -31.64 26.07
CA SER A 104 1.94 -31.61 27.05
C SER A 104 1.47 -31.66 28.52
N GLY A 105 0.16 -31.74 28.77
CA GLY A 105 -0.40 -31.81 30.14
C GLY A 105 -0.35 -30.50 30.94
N ASN A 106 0.00 -29.38 30.28
CA ASN A 106 0.17 -28.06 30.94
C ASN A 106 -1.14 -27.25 31.05
N GLY A 107 -2.24 -27.78 30.54
CA GLY A 107 -3.54 -27.11 30.53
C GLY A 107 -4.28 -27.34 29.22
N ARG A 108 -5.26 -26.48 28.93
CA ARG A 108 -6.02 -26.48 27.68
C ARG A 108 -6.07 -25.08 27.10
N ALA A 109 -5.62 -24.94 25.86
CA ALA A 109 -5.76 -23.75 25.03
C ALA A 109 -6.73 -24.02 23.89
N ILE A 110 -7.44 -22.96 23.46
CA ILE A 110 -8.34 -22.99 22.31
C ILE A 110 -8.01 -21.83 21.39
N MET A 111 -8.11 -22.08 20.08
CA MET A 111 -8.08 -21.01 19.09
C MET A 111 -9.40 -20.25 19.15
N GLN A 112 -9.32 -18.95 19.38
CA GLN A 112 -10.46 -18.05 19.28
C GLN A 112 -10.17 -17.01 18.20
N GLU A 113 -10.94 -17.05 17.13
CA GLU A 113 -10.98 -15.98 16.15
C GLU A 113 -11.66 -14.75 16.75
N TYR A 114 -11.20 -13.57 16.35
CA TYR A 114 -11.81 -12.33 16.78
C TYR A 114 -13.05 -12.07 15.93
N ASP A 115 -14.23 -12.32 16.48
CA ASP A 115 -15.49 -11.97 15.81
C ASP A 115 -15.56 -10.43 15.69
N THR A 116 -15.74 -9.94 14.46
CA THR A 116 -15.86 -8.50 14.14
C THR A 116 -17.32 -8.10 13.96
#